data_AF-A0A1E7FA14-F1
#
_entry.id   AF-A0A1E7FA14-F1
#
_cell.length_a   1.000
_cell.length_b   1.000
_cell.length_c   1.000
_cell.angle_alpha   90.00
_cell.angle_beta   90.00
_cell.angle_gamma   90.00
#
_symmetry.space_group_name_H-M   'P 1'
#
loop_
_entity.id
_entity.type
_entity.pdbx_description
1 polymer ?
#
loop_
_entity_poly.entity_id
_entity_poly.type
_entity_poly.pdbx_seq_one_letter_code
_entity_poly.pdbx_strand_id
1 'polypeptide(L)'
;MGERPLVVMPEKYTQSSFQASNFHQKLTEKDMEVIERLREKDIMYTVPRLVLDDYFWMLGSVSNQTNATQRGDLNIPIGDDQGRFPGMRPMLVTNDKMRDHKLDLLEPREFRRWCSCHVVNYDISFFEDDEWEEDRNISFVPADSFSSEIQVNAHERGRGNVWHFPIEGSTDWLCIWIKR
;
A
#
# COMPACT_ATOMS: atom_id res chain seq x y z
N MET A 1 -3.15 13.23 16.86
CA MET A 1 -2.15 13.36 15.77
C MET A 1 -2.66 12.51 14.63
N GLY A 2 -3.06 13.13 13.52
CA GLY A 2 -3.54 12.40 12.35
C GLY A 2 -2.40 12.24 11.36
N GLU A 3 -2.10 11.00 10.98
CA GLU A 3 -1.21 10.74 9.85
C GLU A 3 -1.81 11.36 8.58
N ARG A 4 -0.96 11.94 7.73
CA ARG A 4 -1.39 12.56 6.47
C ARG A 4 -1.03 11.61 5.33
N PRO A 5 -2.01 10.97 4.67
CA PRO A 5 -1.71 10.10 3.54
C PRO A 5 -1.16 10.93 2.38
N LEU A 6 -0.18 10.38 1.67
CA LEU A 6 0.27 10.91 0.39
C LEU A 6 -0.63 10.35 -0.71
N VAL A 7 -1.30 11.22 -1.47
CA VAL A 7 -2.10 10.84 -2.63
C VAL A 7 -1.22 10.84 -3.87
N VAL A 8 -0.99 9.67 -4.46
CA VAL A 8 -0.28 9.54 -5.75
C VAL A 8 -1.32 9.46 -6.85
N MET A 9 -1.29 10.40 -7.80
CA MET A 9 -2.32 10.49 -8.85
C MET A 9 -1.71 10.82 -10.21
N PRO A 10 -2.01 10.05 -11.27
CA PRO A 10 -1.67 10.42 -12.65
C PRO A 10 -2.18 11.81 -13.04
N GLU A 11 -1.34 12.58 -13.75
CA GLU A 11 -1.66 13.93 -14.26
C GLU A 11 -2.97 13.97 -15.06
N LYS A 12 -3.28 12.88 -15.75
CA LYS A 12 -4.55 12.69 -16.48
C LYS A 12 -5.77 12.93 -15.61
N TYR A 13 -5.76 12.44 -14.36
CA TYR A 13 -6.91 12.51 -13.45
C TYR A 13 -6.99 13.82 -12.66
N THR A 14 -5.97 14.67 -12.78
CA THR A 14 -5.94 16.00 -12.16
C THR A 14 -6.51 17.11 -13.05
N GLN A 15 -6.99 16.76 -14.23
CA GLN A 15 -7.55 17.68 -15.21
C GLN A 15 -9.06 17.82 -15.03
N SER A 16 -9.61 18.99 -15.36
CA SER A 16 -11.05 19.27 -15.28
C SER A 16 -11.91 18.32 -16.13
N SER A 17 -11.33 17.70 -17.15
CA SER A 17 -11.95 16.61 -17.89
C SER A 17 -10.92 15.66 -18.48
N PHE A 18 -11.31 14.39 -18.63
CA PHE A 18 -10.45 13.35 -19.18
C PHE A 18 -11.25 12.16 -19.72
N GLN A 19 -10.60 11.36 -20.57
CA GLN A 19 -11.17 10.11 -21.08
C GLN A 19 -10.91 8.97 -20.10
N ALA A 20 -11.94 8.43 -19.44
CA ALA A 20 -11.89 7.14 -18.76
C ALA A 20 -12.24 6.02 -19.76
N SER A 21 -11.88 4.77 -19.47
CA SER A 21 -11.89 3.64 -20.42
C SER A 21 -13.01 3.68 -21.46
N ASN A 22 -14.27 3.82 -21.02
CA ASN A 22 -15.44 3.83 -21.90
C ASN A 22 -16.27 5.12 -21.86
N PHE A 23 -15.82 6.17 -21.18
CA PHE A 23 -16.62 7.40 -21.03
C PHE A 23 -15.73 8.64 -20.82
N HIS A 24 -16.30 9.81 -21.09
CA HIS A 24 -15.66 11.08 -20.81
C HIS A 24 -16.09 11.57 -19.43
N GLN A 25 -15.14 11.74 -18.51
CA GLN A 25 -15.39 12.29 -17.19
C GLN A 25 -15.12 13.79 -17.19
N LYS A 26 -16.04 14.56 -16.61
CA LYS A 26 -15.84 15.97 -16.28
C LYS A 26 -15.89 16.12 -14.76
N LEU A 27 -14.88 16.74 -14.19
CA LEU A 27 -14.82 17.03 -12.77
C LEU A 27 -15.69 18.25 -12.45
N THR A 28 -16.35 18.22 -11.30
CA THR A 28 -17.10 19.35 -10.76
C THR A 28 -16.15 20.39 -10.16
N GLU A 29 -16.68 21.57 -9.84
CA GLU A 29 -15.90 22.61 -9.15
C GLU A 29 -15.40 22.12 -7.78
N LYS A 30 -16.25 21.38 -7.04
CA LYS A 30 -15.88 20.77 -5.75
C LYS A 30 -14.73 19.77 -5.89
N ASP A 31 -14.72 18.94 -6.93
CA ASP A 31 -13.62 17.99 -7.17
C ASP A 31 -12.29 18.71 -7.39
N MET A 32 -12.32 19.80 -8.18
CA MET A 32 -11.14 20.62 -8.43
C MET A 32 -10.66 21.32 -7.17
N GLU A 33 -11.56 21.81 -6.31
CA GLU A 33 -11.21 22.39 -5.01
C GLU A 33 -10.51 21.36 -4.10
N VAL A 34 -10.95 20.10 -4.11
CA VAL A 34 -10.29 19.02 -3.38
C VAL A 34 -8.86 18.82 -3.90
N ILE A 35 -8.69 18.72 -5.22
CA ILE A 35 -7.37 18.53 -5.85
C ILE A 35 -6.42 19.68 -5.49
N GLU A 36 -6.86 20.93 -5.65
CA GLU A 36 -6.03 22.10 -5.31
C GLU A 36 -5.69 22.14 -3.83
N ARG A 37 -6.64 21.83 -2.94
CA ARG A 37 -6.37 21.74 -1.50
C ARG A 37 -5.34 20.66 -1.16
N LEU A 38 -5.33 19.53 -1.86
CA LEU A 38 -4.32 18.49 -1.66
C LEU A 38 -2.93 18.96 -2.14
N ARG A 39 -2.86 19.68 -3.26
CA ARG A 39 -1.62 20.28 -3.79
C ARG A 39 -1.05 21.34 -2.87
N GLU A 40 -1.88 22.28 -2.42
CA GLU A 40 -1.48 23.36 -1.50
C GLU A 40 -0.93 22.83 -0.17
N LYS A 41 -1.44 21.68 0.28
CA LYS A 41 -0.99 21.02 1.51
C LYS A 41 0.24 20.13 1.34
N ASP A 42 0.77 19.99 0.12
CA ASP A 42 1.89 19.12 -0.21
C ASP A 42 1.66 17.64 0.21
N ILE A 43 0.42 17.17 0.05
CA ILE A 43 0.01 15.78 0.36
C ILE A 43 -0.46 15.03 -0.89
N MET A 44 -0.13 15.56 -2.08
CA MET A 44 -0.43 14.94 -3.35
C MET A 44 0.76 15.03 -4.30
N TYR A 45 1.14 13.89 -4.88
CA TYR A 45 2.12 13.81 -5.93
C TYR A 45 1.43 13.53 -7.27
N THR A 46 1.70 14.38 -8.27
CA THR A 46 1.15 14.21 -9.63
C THR A 46 2.15 13.42 -10.48
N VAL A 47 1.76 12.21 -10.89
CA VAL A 47 2.60 11.36 -11.75
C VAL A 47 2.54 11.88 -13.19
N PRO A 48 3.69 12.16 -13.84
CA PRO A 48 3.72 12.63 -15.22
C PRO A 48 3.06 11.67 -16.20
N ARG A 49 2.54 12.21 -17.32
CA ARG A 49 2.00 11.41 -18.41
C ARG A 49 3.00 10.37 -18.92
N LEU A 50 2.47 9.25 -19.41
CA LEU A 50 3.22 8.15 -20.03
C LEU A 50 4.12 7.36 -19.06
N VAL A 51 4.02 7.62 -17.76
CA VAL A 51 4.69 6.83 -16.71
C VAL A 51 3.64 6.05 -15.93
N LEU A 52 4.03 4.89 -15.41
CA LEU A 52 3.19 4.07 -14.54
C LEU A 52 3.26 4.63 -13.13
N ASP A 53 2.11 5.00 -12.60
CA ASP A 53 1.91 5.42 -11.22
C ASP A 53 2.24 4.31 -10.23
N ASP A 54 2.10 3.05 -10.63
CA ASP A 54 2.47 1.86 -9.85
C ASP A 54 3.85 1.97 -9.21
N TYR A 55 4.84 2.35 -9.99
CA TYR A 55 6.21 2.50 -9.47
C TYR A 55 6.35 3.61 -8.43
N PHE A 56 5.54 4.66 -8.48
CA PHE A 56 5.66 5.79 -7.55
C PHE A 56 5.12 5.45 -6.17
N TRP A 57 3.91 4.89 -6.10
CA TRP A 57 3.36 4.51 -4.80
C TRP A 57 4.05 3.26 -4.23
N MET A 58 4.50 2.32 -5.07
CA MET A 58 5.37 1.23 -4.62
C MET A 58 6.68 1.76 -4.02
N LEU A 59 7.38 2.64 -4.73
CA LEU A 59 8.61 3.27 -4.24
C LEU A 59 8.36 4.03 -2.93
N GLY A 60 7.27 4.81 -2.88
CA GLY A 60 6.87 5.53 -1.68
C GLY A 60 6.70 4.63 -0.46
N SER A 61 6.21 3.39 -0.64
CA SER A 61 6.00 2.46 0.47
C SER A 61 7.28 1.83 1.04
N VAL A 62 8.35 1.74 0.24
CA VAL A 62 9.62 1.10 0.63
C VAL A 62 10.76 2.09 0.85
N SER A 63 10.52 3.38 0.58
CA SER A 63 11.52 4.44 0.74
C SER A 63 11.73 4.82 2.20
N ASN A 64 12.95 5.25 2.51
CA ASN A 64 13.27 5.90 3.78
C ASN A 64 12.53 7.25 3.85
N GLN A 65 11.43 7.31 4.60
CA GLN A 65 10.61 8.52 4.68
C GLN A 65 11.37 9.70 5.31
N THR A 66 12.24 9.44 6.29
CA THR A 66 13.04 10.47 6.95
C THR A 66 14.00 11.13 5.97
N ASN A 67 14.73 10.34 5.17
CA ASN A 67 15.66 10.87 4.17
C ASN A 67 14.96 11.43 2.93
N ALA A 68 13.83 10.83 2.52
CA ALA A 68 13.05 11.26 1.37
C ALA A 68 12.61 12.74 1.51
N THR A 69 12.16 13.14 2.70
CA THR A 69 11.78 14.53 2.97
C THR A 69 12.94 15.52 2.84
N GLN A 70 14.18 15.05 3.02
CA GLN A 70 15.40 15.87 2.90
C GLN A 70 16.05 15.77 1.52
N ARG A 71 15.39 15.11 0.55
CA ARG A 71 15.94 14.82 -0.78
C ARG A 71 17.26 14.02 -0.72
N GLY A 72 17.41 13.21 0.32
CA GLY A 72 18.55 12.32 0.52
C GLY A 72 18.35 10.97 -0.17
N ASP A 73 19.24 10.02 0.17
CA ASP A 73 19.14 8.65 -0.33
C ASP A 73 17.86 7.97 0.19
N LEU A 74 17.07 7.42 -0.73
CA LEU A 74 15.82 6.72 -0.46
C LEU A 74 16.06 5.30 0.08
N ASN A 75 17.26 4.76 -0.12
CA ASN A 75 17.60 3.39 0.27
C ASN A 75 17.58 3.23 1.80
N ILE A 76 17.05 2.09 2.23
CA ILE A 76 17.14 1.64 3.62
C ILE A 76 18.18 0.51 3.68
N PRO A 77 19.27 0.65 4.46
CA PRO A 77 20.30 -0.36 4.58
C PRO A 77 19.76 -1.72 5.08
N ILE A 78 20.30 -2.81 4.52
CA ILE A 78 20.03 -4.19 4.95
C ILE A 78 20.81 -4.43 6.25
N GLY A 79 20.30 -3.92 7.38
CA GLY A 79 20.93 -4.04 8.70
C GLY A 79 20.85 -2.81 9.58
N ASP A 80 19.87 -1.94 9.38
CA ASP A 80 19.63 -0.82 10.29
C ASP A 80 19.15 -1.34 11.67
N ASP A 81 20.03 -1.23 12.67
CA ASP A 81 19.79 -1.65 14.06
C ASP A 81 18.68 -0.84 14.75
N GLN A 82 18.25 0.29 14.16
CA GLN A 82 17.09 1.07 14.61
C GLN A 82 15.75 0.49 14.10
N GLY A 83 15.80 -0.63 13.38
CA GLY A 83 14.67 -1.23 12.68
C GLY A 83 14.66 -0.82 11.20
N ARG A 84 14.38 -1.78 10.31
CA ARG A 84 14.38 -1.61 8.83
C ARG A 84 13.49 -0.45 8.33
N PHE A 85 12.61 0.08 9.16
CA PHE A 85 11.93 1.34 8.90
C PHE A 85 12.03 2.17 10.19
N PRO A 86 12.81 3.26 10.24
CA PRO A 86 12.73 4.18 11.37
C PRO A 86 11.33 4.81 11.39
N GLY A 87 10.43 4.30 12.24
CA GLY A 87 9.05 4.74 12.35
C GLY A 87 7.99 3.67 12.01
N MET A 88 6.76 4.11 11.74
CA MET A 88 5.67 3.24 11.29
C MET A 88 5.84 2.90 9.80
N ARG A 89 5.75 1.61 9.47
CA ARG A 89 5.75 1.10 8.08
C ARG A 89 4.66 1.83 7.27
N PRO A 90 4.98 2.49 6.15
CA PRO A 90 3.96 3.11 5.31
C PRO A 90 2.95 2.08 4.81
N MET A 91 1.66 2.38 4.96
CA MET A 91 0.57 1.55 4.45
C MET A 91 0.13 2.09 3.08
N LEU A 92 -0.19 1.19 2.17
CA LEU A 92 -0.69 1.50 0.83
C LEU A 92 -2.18 1.20 0.74
N VAL A 93 -2.98 2.25 0.60
CA VAL A 93 -4.43 2.10 0.40
C VAL A 93 -4.72 1.94 -1.09
N THR A 94 -5.00 0.73 -1.54
CA THR A 94 -5.33 0.44 -2.95
C THR A 94 -6.13 -0.86 -3.08
N ASN A 95 -7.01 -0.91 -4.08
CA ASN A 95 -7.70 -2.14 -4.51
C ASN A 95 -7.10 -2.74 -5.78
N ASP A 96 -5.99 -2.18 -6.27
CA ASP A 96 -5.28 -2.75 -7.40
C ASP A 96 -4.76 -4.14 -7.02
N LYS A 97 -5.02 -5.12 -7.89
CA LYS A 97 -4.57 -6.50 -7.73
C LYS A 97 -3.14 -6.69 -8.24
N MET A 98 -2.54 -5.68 -8.88
CA MET A 98 -1.17 -5.69 -9.39
C MET A 98 -0.89 -6.90 -10.28
N ARG A 99 -1.83 -7.20 -11.18
CA ARG A 99 -1.81 -8.39 -12.06
C ARG A 99 -1.23 -8.10 -13.44
N ASP A 100 -0.68 -6.92 -13.65
CA ASP A 100 -0.16 -6.52 -14.94
C ASP A 100 1.22 -7.16 -15.20
N HIS A 101 1.48 -7.50 -16.45
CA HIS A 101 2.71 -8.19 -16.85
C HIS A 101 4.00 -7.41 -16.59
N LYS A 102 3.91 -6.12 -16.26
CA LYS A 102 5.08 -5.29 -15.99
C LYS A 102 5.63 -5.52 -14.58
N LEU A 103 4.79 -6.00 -13.67
CA LEU A 103 5.19 -6.39 -12.31
C LEU A 103 5.73 -7.81 -12.23
N ASP A 104 5.60 -8.61 -13.29
CA ASP A 104 6.27 -9.93 -13.43
C ASP A 104 7.81 -9.83 -13.38
N LEU A 105 8.36 -8.61 -13.48
CA LEU A 105 9.79 -8.33 -13.30
C LEU A 105 10.25 -8.33 -11.83
N LEU A 106 9.32 -8.30 -10.88
CA LEU A 106 9.63 -8.32 -9.46
C LEU A 106 9.77 -9.75 -8.94
N GLU A 107 10.69 -9.97 -8.01
CA GLU A 107 10.86 -11.28 -7.38
C GLU A 107 9.56 -11.74 -6.72
N PRO A 108 8.96 -12.88 -7.15
CA PRO A 108 7.58 -13.22 -6.78
C PRO A 108 7.37 -13.43 -5.29
N ARG A 109 8.41 -13.78 -4.52
CA ARG A 109 8.30 -14.01 -3.08
C ARG A 109 8.31 -12.70 -2.30
N GLU A 110 9.30 -11.86 -2.56
CA GLU A 110 9.48 -10.54 -1.94
C GLU A 110 8.29 -9.65 -2.25
N PHE A 111 7.82 -9.67 -3.51
CA PHE A 111 6.65 -8.92 -3.93
C PHE A 111 5.40 -9.37 -3.19
N ARG A 112 5.12 -10.69 -3.12
CA ARG A 112 3.97 -11.22 -2.34
C ARG A 112 4.02 -10.83 -0.87
N ARG A 113 5.20 -10.94 -0.23
CA ARG A 113 5.39 -10.52 1.17
C ARG A 113 5.08 -9.04 1.34
N TRP A 114 5.59 -8.21 0.43
CA TRP A 114 5.33 -6.78 0.45
C TRP A 114 3.85 -6.48 0.27
N CYS A 115 3.14 -7.13 -0.66
CA CYS A 115 1.70 -6.98 -0.85
C CYS A 115 0.93 -7.30 0.43
N SER A 116 1.15 -8.48 1.02
CA SER A 116 0.47 -8.90 2.26
C SER A 116 0.73 -7.96 3.43
N CYS A 117 1.90 -7.33 3.49
CA CYS A 117 2.30 -6.47 4.61
C CYS A 117 1.95 -4.99 4.41
N HIS A 118 1.91 -4.47 3.18
CA HIS A 118 1.76 -3.01 2.98
C HIS A 118 0.38 -2.64 2.46
N VAL A 119 -0.32 -3.52 1.73
CA VAL A 119 -1.57 -3.18 1.05
C VAL A 119 -2.76 -3.27 2.01
N VAL A 120 -3.48 -2.16 2.12
CA VAL A 120 -4.78 -2.02 2.76
C VAL A 120 -5.81 -1.89 1.66
N ASN A 121 -6.74 -2.84 1.58
CA ASN A 121 -7.87 -2.74 0.67
C ASN A 121 -8.99 -1.93 1.33
N TYR A 122 -9.90 -1.40 0.52
CA TYR A 122 -11.03 -0.63 1.01
C TYR A 122 -12.32 -1.02 0.29
N ASP A 123 -13.44 -0.88 1.00
CA ASP A 123 -14.77 -1.02 0.43
C ASP A 123 -15.56 0.26 0.71
N ILE A 124 -16.24 0.78 -0.32
CA ILE A 124 -17.04 2.00 -0.26
C ILE A 124 -18.48 1.57 -0.47
N SER A 125 -19.33 1.77 0.55
CA SER A 125 -20.75 1.45 0.44
C SER A 125 -21.41 2.24 -0.69
N PHE A 126 -22.39 1.61 -1.36
CA PHE A 126 -23.23 2.29 -2.35
C PHE A 126 -23.94 3.51 -1.73
N PHE A 127 -24.22 4.49 -2.57
CA PHE A 127 -25.02 5.66 -2.22
C PHE A 127 -26.27 5.72 -3.09
N GLU A 128 -27.38 6.11 -2.49
CA GLU A 128 -28.66 6.22 -3.20
C GLU A 128 -28.93 7.67 -3.66
N ASP A 129 -28.64 8.68 -2.83
CA ASP A 129 -29.11 10.05 -3.07
C ASP A 129 -28.00 11.13 -3.16
N ASP A 130 -26.94 11.10 -2.33
CA ASP A 130 -25.88 12.13 -2.33
C ASP A 130 -24.47 11.53 -2.46
N GLU A 131 -23.72 12.00 -3.46
CA GLU A 131 -22.32 11.60 -3.67
C GLU A 131 -21.38 12.03 -2.51
N TRP A 132 -21.78 13.07 -1.77
CA TRP A 132 -20.96 13.75 -0.78
C TRP A 132 -21.40 13.52 0.67
N GLU A 133 -22.27 12.55 0.91
CA GLU A 133 -22.75 12.23 2.26
C GLU A 133 -21.57 11.93 3.21
N GLU A 134 -21.47 12.73 4.28
CA GLU A 134 -20.33 12.71 5.21
C GLU A 134 -20.27 11.42 6.04
N ASP A 135 -21.40 10.75 6.25
CA ASP A 135 -21.54 9.53 7.06
C ASP A 135 -21.33 8.23 6.24
N ARG A 136 -20.69 8.34 5.07
CA ARG A 136 -20.36 7.15 4.28
C ARG A 136 -19.45 6.21 5.04
N ASN A 137 -19.91 4.97 5.16
CA ASN A 137 -19.13 3.90 5.73
C ASN A 137 -18.07 3.44 4.71
N ILE A 138 -16.85 3.91 4.92
CA ILE A 138 -15.65 3.37 4.27
C ILE A 138 -15.09 2.32 5.22
N SER A 139 -15.01 1.06 4.76
CA SER A 139 -14.35 0.01 5.51
C SER A 139 -12.96 -0.25 4.94
N PHE A 140 -11.98 -0.45 5.83
CA PHE A 140 -10.63 -0.82 5.44
C PHE A 140 -10.38 -2.27 5.84
N VAL A 141 -9.86 -3.06 4.91
CA VAL A 141 -9.31 -4.39 5.18
C VAL A 141 -7.82 -4.20 5.43
N PRO A 142 -7.35 -4.31 6.69
CA PRO A 142 -5.96 -4.02 7.04
C PRO A 142 -5.02 -5.05 6.40
N ALA A 143 -3.79 -4.63 6.12
CA ALA A 143 -2.75 -5.56 5.72
C ALA A 143 -2.45 -6.56 6.84
N ASP A 144 -1.92 -7.73 6.48
CA ASP A 144 -1.56 -8.75 7.45
C ASP A 144 -0.47 -8.22 8.39
N SER A 145 -0.63 -8.51 9.68
CA SER A 145 0.38 -8.20 10.69
C SER A 145 1.61 -9.11 10.60
N PHE A 146 1.49 -10.24 9.91
CA PHE A 146 2.55 -11.20 9.64
C PHE A 146 2.41 -11.78 8.22
N SER A 147 3.51 -12.26 7.66
CA SER A 147 3.48 -12.88 6.33
C SER A 147 2.71 -14.21 6.35
N SER A 148 1.73 -14.35 5.47
CA SER A 148 1.01 -15.60 5.21
C SER A 148 1.85 -16.60 4.39
N GLU A 149 3.01 -17.00 4.91
CA GLU A 149 3.93 -17.97 4.29
C GLU A 149 4.42 -19.00 5.32
N ILE A 150 5.13 -20.04 4.84
CA ILE A 150 5.75 -21.02 5.74
C ILE A 150 6.81 -20.32 6.61
N GLN A 151 6.65 -20.42 7.93
CA GLN A 151 7.52 -19.78 8.92
C GLN A 151 8.17 -20.82 9.84
N VAL A 152 9.39 -20.53 10.28
CA VAL A 152 10.10 -21.33 11.29
C VAL A 152 10.61 -20.42 12.40
N ASN A 153 10.26 -20.76 13.64
CA ASN A 153 10.68 -20.04 14.83
C ASN A 153 11.50 -20.96 15.73
N ALA A 154 12.56 -20.42 16.32
CA ALA A 154 13.31 -21.11 17.36
C ALA A 154 12.46 -21.15 18.65
N HIS A 155 12.38 -22.33 19.27
CA HIS A 155 11.62 -22.54 20.51
C HIS A 155 12.57 -22.84 21.67
N GLU A 156 12.18 -22.47 22.90
CA GLU A 156 12.91 -22.79 24.14
C GLU A 156 14.43 -22.51 24.09
N ARG A 157 14.84 -21.29 23.68
CA ARG A 157 16.27 -20.91 23.56
C ARG A 157 17.08 -21.85 22.64
N GLY A 158 16.47 -22.40 21.59
CA GLY A 158 17.14 -23.22 20.57
C GLY A 158 17.05 -24.73 20.76
N ARG A 159 16.20 -25.22 21.69
CA ARG A 159 15.97 -26.66 21.92
C ARG A 159 15.04 -27.33 20.91
N GLY A 160 14.54 -26.58 19.94
CA GLY A 160 13.69 -27.10 18.88
C GLY A 160 13.21 -26.01 17.95
N ASN A 161 12.52 -26.44 16.89
CA ASN A 161 11.91 -25.55 15.90
C ASN A 161 10.40 -25.75 15.91
N VAL A 162 9.68 -24.65 15.74
CA VAL A 162 8.24 -24.66 15.49
C VAL A 162 8.01 -24.16 14.07
N TRP A 163 7.40 -24.99 13.26
CA TRP A 163 7.04 -24.70 11.88
C TRP A 163 5.56 -24.34 11.79
N HIS A 164 5.26 -23.27 11.07
CA HIS A 164 3.90 -22.82 10.79
C HIS A 164 3.67 -22.86 9.28
N PHE A 165 2.63 -23.56 8.84
CA PHE A 165 2.24 -23.67 7.43
C PHE A 165 0.85 -23.06 7.26
N PRO A 166 0.69 -21.98 6.48
CA PRO A 166 -0.63 -21.44 6.18
C PRO A 166 -1.39 -22.38 5.23
N ILE A 167 -2.70 -22.47 5.41
CA ILE A 167 -3.58 -23.18 4.47
C ILE A 167 -4.10 -22.18 3.46
N GLU A 168 -3.86 -22.45 2.16
CA GLU A 168 -4.30 -21.56 1.08
C GLU A 168 -5.83 -21.38 1.09
N GLY A 169 -6.28 -20.11 1.04
CA GLY A 169 -7.70 -19.77 1.06
C GLY A 169 -8.40 -19.95 2.42
N SER A 170 -7.66 -20.26 3.48
CA SER A 170 -8.18 -20.32 4.85
C SER A 170 -7.42 -19.37 5.79
N THR A 171 -8.02 -19.12 6.95
CA THR A 171 -7.35 -18.48 8.11
C THR A 171 -6.66 -19.51 9.00
N ASP A 172 -6.78 -20.80 8.68
CA ASP A 172 -6.19 -21.91 9.44
C ASP A 172 -4.70 -22.09 9.17
N TRP A 173 -3.99 -22.55 10.20
CA TRP A 173 -2.55 -22.82 10.16
C TRP A 173 -2.24 -24.20 10.71
N LEU A 174 -1.37 -24.95 10.03
CA LEU A 174 -0.78 -26.16 10.57
C LEU A 174 0.49 -25.79 11.35
N CYS A 175 0.53 -26.15 12.64
CA CYS A 175 1.67 -25.97 13.51
C CYS A 175 2.34 -27.32 13.80
N ILE A 176 3.62 -27.46 13.47
CA ILE A 176 4.42 -28.66 13.74
C ILE A 176 5.59 -28.28 14.66
N TRP A 177 5.63 -28.93 15.81
CA TRP A 177 6.74 -28.81 16.75
C TRP A 177 7.70 -30.00 16.63
N ILE A 178 8.98 -29.68 16.43
CA ILE A 178 10.05 -30.68 16.42
C ILE A 178 10.97 -30.39 17.61
N LYS A 179 10.96 -31.30 18.60
CA LYS A 179 11.97 -31.32 19.67
C LYS A 179 13.28 -31.87 19.10
N ARG A 180 14.40 -31.22 19.42
CA ARG A 180 15.73 -31.78 19.19
C ARG A 180 16.20 -32.58 20.39
#